data_AF-A0A085ZFG4-F1
#
_entry.id   AF-A0A085ZFG4-F1
#
_cell.length_a   1.000
_cell.length_b   1.000
_cell.length_c   1.000
_cell.angle_alpha   90.00
_cell.angle_beta   90.00
_cell.angle_gamma   90.00
#
_symmetry.space_group_name_H-M   'P 1'
#
loop_
_entity.id
_entity.type
_entity.pdbx_description
1 polymer ?
#
loop_
_entity_poly.entity_id
_entity_poly.type
_entity_poly.pdbx_seq_one_letter_code
_entity_poly.pdbx_strand_id
1 'polypeptide(L)'
;MKKELTDQQIKEIKEAYLKDNLSVENQIIKLIVAGYDENTAEELINKVIKEYKKELVEAAQEESENKETQKITGSIIFLAAVLGPVLSIKGYEWYILAAIVAGVAGYFDLKKQPIAGLVRSIVLVVLFPLAFELYINTRSSYYVVELLIPFFICFLISYLFQLIISKIFYPEEI
;
A
#
# COMPACT_ATOMS: atom_id res chain seq x y z
N MET A 1 21.35 -4.99 39.93
CA MET A 1 21.28 -4.21 38.67
C MET A 1 20.39 -4.98 37.72
N LYS A 2 19.31 -4.37 37.19
CA LYS A 2 18.58 -4.94 36.04
C LYS A 2 19.58 -5.00 34.89
N LYS A 3 19.97 -6.21 34.48
CA LYS A 3 20.76 -6.38 33.27
C LYS A 3 19.79 -6.26 32.10
N GLU A 4 19.82 -5.13 31.41
CA GLU A 4 19.05 -4.94 30.18
C GLU A 4 19.75 -5.66 29.02
N LEU A 5 18.97 -6.07 28.01
CA LEU A 5 19.52 -6.67 26.79
C LEU A 5 20.06 -5.56 25.88
N THR A 6 21.13 -5.86 25.15
CA THR A 6 21.63 -4.98 24.09
C THR A 6 20.78 -5.11 22.82
N ASP A 7 20.78 -4.07 21.98
CA ASP A 7 20.03 -4.08 20.70
C ASP A 7 20.44 -5.23 19.78
N GLN A 8 21.72 -5.61 19.81
CA GLN A 8 22.26 -6.75 19.07
C GLN A 8 21.62 -8.07 19.55
N GLN A 9 21.50 -8.27 20.87
CA GLN A 9 20.89 -9.46 21.45
C GLN A 9 19.39 -9.51 21.15
N ILE A 10 18.70 -8.37 21.21
CA ILE A 10 17.28 -8.27 20.83
C ILE A 10 17.09 -8.69 19.37
N LYS A 11 17.95 -8.22 18.46
CA LYS A 11 17.91 -8.60 17.04
C LYS A 11 18.14 -10.10 16.84
N GLU A 12 19.15 -10.67 17.49
CA GLU A 12 19.43 -12.11 17.42
C GLU A 12 18.27 -12.97 17.95
N ILE A 13 17.58 -12.52 19.01
CA ILE A 13 16.39 -13.20 19.55
C ILE A 13 15.23 -13.12 18.56
N LYS A 14 14.99 -11.95 17.94
CA LYS A 14 13.97 -11.78 16.89
C LYS A 14 14.24 -12.69 15.69
N GLU A 15 15.48 -12.77 15.23
CA GLU A 15 15.89 -13.66 14.12
C GLU A 15 15.77 -15.14 14.47
N ALA A 16 16.10 -15.53 15.71
CA ALA A 16 15.92 -16.90 16.20
C ALA A 16 14.43 -17.28 16.24
N TYR A 17 13.57 -16.40 16.76
CA TYR A 17 12.13 -16.64 16.79
C TYR A 17 11.52 -16.92 15.41
N LEU A 18 12.05 -16.29 14.35
CA LEU A 18 11.60 -16.53 12.98
C LEU A 18 12.05 -17.87 12.39
N LYS A 19 13.08 -18.51 12.95
CA LYS A 19 13.63 -19.78 12.45
C LYS A 19 12.92 -20.99 13.05
N ASP A 20 13.09 -21.23 14.36
CA ASP A 20 12.52 -22.39 15.07
C ASP A 20 12.67 -22.27 16.60
N ASN A 21 11.97 -23.13 17.36
CA ASN A 21 12.03 -23.14 18.83
C ASN A 21 13.42 -23.52 19.38
N LEU A 22 14.17 -24.38 18.70
CA LEU A 22 15.53 -24.78 19.09
C LEU A 22 16.51 -23.61 19.07
N SER A 23 16.33 -22.67 18.15
CA SER A 23 17.15 -21.48 18.06
C SER A 23 16.84 -20.46 19.17
N VAL A 24 15.62 -20.47 19.72
CA VAL A 24 15.24 -19.66 20.89
C VAL A 24 15.88 -20.22 22.17
N GLU A 25 15.87 -21.54 22.35
CA GLU A 25 16.54 -22.22 23.47
C GLU A 25 18.06 -21.94 23.46
N ASN A 26 18.68 -21.92 22.28
CA ASN A 26 20.09 -21.56 22.14
C ASN A 26 20.38 -20.10 22.55
N GLN A 27 19.42 -19.19 22.44
CA GLN A 27 19.58 -17.81 22.93
C GLN A 27 19.49 -17.74 24.46
N ILE A 28 18.68 -18.59 25.10
CA ILE A 28 18.64 -18.72 26.57
C ILE A 28 20.04 -19.14 27.07
N ILE A 29 20.63 -20.17 26.45
CA ILE A 29 21.98 -20.66 26.81
C ILE A 29 23.03 -19.55 26.62
N LYS A 30 22.98 -18.78 25.53
CA LYS A 30 23.89 -17.65 25.30
C LYS A 30 23.79 -16.57 26.38
N LEU A 31 22.58 -16.25 26.84
CA LEU A 31 22.40 -15.30 27.94
C LEU A 31 22.90 -15.85 29.27
N ILE A 32 22.72 -17.15 29.53
CA ILE A 32 23.29 -17.80 30.73
C ILE A 32 24.83 -17.72 30.71
N VAL A 33 25.46 -18.02 29.57
CA VAL A 33 26.92 -17.91 29.39
C VAL A 33 27.41 -16.46 29.54
N ALA A 34 26.59 -15.47 29.17
CA ALA A 34 26.85 -14.04 29.41
C ALA A 34 26.65 -13.61 30.89
N GLY A 35 26.36 -14.56 31.77
CA GLY A 35 26.26 -14.37 33.22
C GLY A 35 24.90 -13.92 33.71
N TYR A 36 23.82 -14.15 32.95
CA TYR A 36 22.46 -14.03 33.44
C TYR A 36 22.06 -15.33 34.14
N ASP A 37 21.21 -15.26 35.17
CA ASP A 37 20.57 -16.46 35.70
C ASP A 37 19.53 -16.98 34.70
N GLU A 38 19.29 -18.29 34.73
CA GLU A 38 18.39 -19.00 33.81
C GLU A 38 16.98 -18.41 33.81
N ASN A 39 16.42 -18.14 34.99
CA ASN A 39 15.09 -17.53 35.13
C ASN A 39 15.02 -16.14 34.50
N THR A 40 16.03 -15.29 34.73
CA THR A 40 16.09 -13.94 34.15
C THR A 40 16.33 -13.98 32.64
N ALA A 41 17.13 -14.92 32.14
CA ALA A 41 17.36 -15.11 30.71
C ALA A 41 16.08 -15.52 29.98
N GLU A 42 15.33 -16.47 30.54
CA GLU A 42 14.02 -16.87 30.03
C GLU A 42 13.01 -15.73 30.05
N GLU A 43 12.93 -14.98 31.16
CA GLU A 43 12.01 -13.86 31.31
C GLU A 43 12.31 -12.76 30.26
N LEU A 44 13.59 -12.42 30.07
CA LEU A 44 14.02 -11.43 29.08
C LEU A 44 13.71 -11.86 27.65
N ILE A 45 14.00 -13.12 27.29
CA ILE A 45 13.68 -13.65 25.95
C ILE A 45 12.18 -13.69 25.71
N ASN A 46 11.40 -14.18 26.68
CA ASN A 46 9.94 -14.22 26.58
C ASN A 46 9.34 -12.83 26.43
N LYS A 47 9.89 -11.83 27.13
CA LYS A 47 9.49 -10.43 26.97
C LYS A 47 9.76 -9.93 25.55
N VAL A 48 10.97 -10.14 25.02
CA VAL A 48 11.33 -9.74 23.65
C VAL A 48 10.45 -10.42 22.61
N ILE A 49 10.18 -11.72 22.75
CA ILE A 49 9.30 -12.47 21.84
C ILE A 49 7.87 -11.93 21.91
N LYS A 50 7.36 -11.65 23.11
CA LYS A 50 6.01 -11.11 23.29
C LYS A 50 5.86 -9.72 22.65
N GLU A 51 6.83 -8.85 22.84
CA GLU A 51 6.89 -7.53 22.21
C GLU A 51 7.00 -7.67 20.69
N TYR A 52 7.87 -8.55 20.19
CA TYR A 52 8.04 -8.78 18.76
C TYR A 52 6.79 -9.37 18.10
N LYS A 53 6.10 -10.30 18.76
CA LYS A 53 4.81 -10.82 18.28
C LYS A 53 3.76 -9.71 18.19
N LYS A 54 3.76 -8.76 19.12
CA LYS A 54 2.88 -7.58 19.07
C LYS A 54 3.22 -6.71 17.86
N GLU A 55 4.50 -6.41 17.63
CA GLU A 55 4.96 -5.67 16.45
C GLU A 55 4.52 -6.35 15.14
N LEU A 56 4.65 -7.68 15.04
CA LEU A 56 4.23 -8.44 13.85
C LEU A 56 2.72 -8.39 13.62
N VAL A 57 1.93 -8.49 14.70
CA VAL A 57 0.46 -8.40 14.61
C VAL A 57 0.04 -6.99 14.21
N GLU A 58 0.65 -5.96 14.79
CA GLU A 58 0.39 -4.56 14.44
C GLU A 58 0.74 -4.28 12.97
N ALA A 59 1.91 -4.73 12.52
CA ALA A 59 2.32 -4.59 11.12
C ALA A 59 1.36 -5.33 10.15
N ALA A 60 0.90 -6.53 10.52
CA ALA A 60 -0.08 -7.27 9.73
C ALA A 60 -1.46 -6.59 9.70
N GLN A 61 -1.88 -5.99 10.82
CA GLN A 61 -3.12 -5.21 10.90
C GLN A 61 -3.02 -3.97 10.01
N GLU A 62 -1.95 -3.18 10.12
CA GLU A 62 -1.71 -2.01 9.27
C GLU A 62 -1.70 -2.38 7.78
N GLU A 63 -1.06 -3.49 7.40
CA GLU A 63 -1.06 -3.95 6.01
C GLU A 63 -2.48 -4.33 5.54
N SER A 64 -3.26 -4.98 6.41
CA SER A 64 -4.65 -5.34 6.10
C SER A 64 -5.55 -4.11 5.91
N GLU A 65 -5.43 -3.12 6.79
CA GLU A 65 -6.16 -1.85 6.70
C GLU A 65 -5.75 -1.05 5.47
N ASN A 66 -4.46 -1.09 5.11
CA ASN A 66 -3.96 -0.47 3.88
C ASN A 66 -4.55 -1.12 2.63
N LYS A 67 -4.65 -2.46 2.59
CA LYS A 67 -5.28 -3.18 1.47
C LYS A 67 -6.77 -2.88 1.36
N GLU A 68 -7.47 -2.81 2.49
CA GLU A 68 -8.89 -2.46 2.50
C GLU A 68 -9.10 -1.02 2.01
N THR A 69 -8.29 -0.08 2.51
CA THR A 69 -8.29 1.33 2.05
C THR A 69 -8.08 1.39 0.54
N GLN A 70 -7.06 0.72 0.02
CA GLN A 70 -6.73 0.67 -1.43
C GLN A 70 -7.88 0.12 -2.27
N LYS A 71 -8.57 -0.90 -1.78
CA LYS A 71 -9.72 -1.47 -2.50
C LYS A 71 -10.88 -0.47 -2.60
N ILE A 72 -11.14 0.26 -1.52
CA ILE A 72 -12.19 1.28 -1.46
C ILE A 72 -11.81 2.47 -2.36
N THR A 73 -10.60 3.02 -2.20
CA THR A 73 -10.11 4.16 -2.99
C THR A 73 -10.02 3.82 -4.48
N GLY A 74 -9.52 2.64 -4.83
CA GLY A 74 -9.49 2.16 -6.22
C GLY A 74 -10.88 2.07 -6.85
N SER A 75 -11.89 1.61 -6.09
CA SER A 75 -13.28 1.57 -6.55
C SER A 75 -13.86 2.96 -6.78
N ILE A 76 -13.57 3.92 -5.89
CA ILE A 76 -13.99 5.31 -6.03
C ILE A 76 -13.38 5.94 -7.29
N ILE A 77 -12.08 5.74 -7.52
CA ILE A 77 -11.37 6.24 -8.70
C ILE A 77 -11.97 5.66 -9.99
N PHE A 78 -12.24 4.35 -10.02
CA PHE A 78 -12.87 3.68 -11.15
C PHE A 78 -14.25 4.27 -11.45
N LEU A 79 -15.11 4.40 -10.43
CA LEU A 79 -16.44 4.96 -10.59
C LEU A 79 -16.41 6.42 -11.04
N ALA A 80 -15.52 7.25 -10.48
CA ALA A 80 -15.37 8.64 -10.87
C ALA A 80 -14.99 8.79 -12.35
N ALA A 81 -14.11 7.92 -12.87
CA ALA A 81 -13.73 7.91 -14.27
C ALA A 81 -14.87 7.44 -15.19
N VAL A 82 -15.56 6.36 -14.83
CA VAL A 82 -16.49 5.66 -15.72
C VAL A 82 -17.90 6.25 -15.74
N LEU A 83 -18.40 6.76 -14.61
CA LEU A 83 -19.79 7.21 -14.50
C LEU A 83 -20.15 8.34 -15.47
N GLY A 84 -19.26 9.32 -15.66
CA GLY A 84 -19.51 10.45 -16.56
C GLY A 84 -19.78 10.01 -18.00
N PRO A 85 -18.82 9.31 -18.64
CA PRO A 85 -18.97 8.85 -20.02
C PRO A 85 -20.13 7.86 -20.21
N VAL A 86 -20.33 6.92 -19.27
CA VAL A 86 -21.43 5.94 -19.37
C VAL A 86 -22.81 6.60 -19.27
N LEU A 87 -22.96 7.65 -18.45
CA LEU A 87 -24.19 8.43 -18.33
C LEU A 87 -24.30 9.54 -19.39
N SER A 88 -23.39 9.57 -20.37
CA SER A 88 -23.34 10.60 -21.42
C SER A 88 -23.24 12.03 -20.87
N ILE A 89 -22.61 12.21 -19.70
CA ILE A 89 -22.38 13.52 -19.10
C ILE A 89 -21.22 14.20 -19.83
N LYS A 90 -21.50 15.33 -20.47
CA LYS A 90 -20.52 16.12 -21.23
C LYS A 90 -20.10 17.43 -20.53
N GLY A 91 -20.73 17.77 -19.42
CA GLY A 91 -20.42 18.99 -18.66
C GLY A 91 -19.03 18.94 -18.04
N TYR A 92 -18.26 20.02 -18.18
CA TYR A 92 -16.92 20.12 -17.60
C TYR A 92 -16.95 20.11 -16.07
N GLU A 93 -18.07 20.52 -15.47
CA GLU A 93 -18.30 20.57 -14.03
C GLU A 93 -18.22 19.17 -13.41
N TRP A 94 -18.75 18.17 -14.11
CA TRP A 94 -18.67 16.77 -13.67
C TRP A 94 -17.22 16.30 -13.63
N TYR A 95 -16.44 16.57 -14.67
CA TYR A 95 -15.06 16.11 -14.75
C TYR A 95 -14.14 16.82 -13.78
N ILE A 96 -14.41 18.08 -13.45
CA ILE A 96 -13.72 18.79 -12.35
C ILE A 96 -14.02 18.11 -11.02
N LEU A 97 -15.30 17.86 -10.72
CA LEU A 97 -15.70 17.21 -9.46
C LEU A 97 -15.15 15.78 -9.37
N ALA A 98 -15.25 15.01 -10.44
CA ALA A 98 -14.71 13.66 -10.53
C ALA A 98 -13.18 13.64 -10.37
N ALA A 99 -12.46 14.61 -10.94
CA ALA A 99 -11.02 14.73 -10.75
C ALA A 99 -10.65 15.08 -9.31
N ILE A 100 -11.41 15.93 -8.62
CA ILE A 100 -11.21 16.23 -7.21
C ILE A 100 -11.43 14.97 -6.36
N VAL A 101 -12.55 14.29 -6.55
CA VAL A 101 -12.89 13.06 -5.80
C VAL A 101 -11.84 11.97 -6.04
N ALA A 102 -11.45 11.74 -7.30
CA ALA A 102 -10.44 10.75 -7.64
C ALA A 102 -9.04 11.16 -7.16
N GLY A 103 -8.70 12.44 -7.20
CA GLY A 103 -7.44 12.96 -6.67
C GLY A 103 -7.31 12.74 -5.17
N VAL A 104 -8.38 13.03 -4.41
CA VAL A 104 -8.45 12.76 -2.97
C VAL A 104 -8.37 11.26 -2.71
N ALA A 105 -9.15 10.44 -3.42
CA ALA A 105 -9.07 8.99 -3.27
C ALA A 105 -7.67 8.45 -3.62
N GLY A 106 -7.04 8.96 -4.68
CA GLY A 106 -5.70 8.62 -5.11
C GLY A 106 -4.61 8.99 -4.09
N TYR A 107 -4.78 10.11 -3.40
CA TYR A 107 -3.89 10.51 -2.31
C TYR A 107 -3.87 9.47 -1.18
N PHE A 108 -5.04 8.90 -0.84
CA PHE A 108 -5.14 7.85 0.18
C PHE A 108 -4.84 6.44 -0.33
N ASP A 109 -4.99 6.21 -1.63
CA ASP A 109 -4.69 4.92 -2.29
C ASP A 109 -3.20 4.56 -2.18
N LEU A 110 -2.31 5.54 -2.38
CA LEU A 110 -0.87 5.38 -2.26
C LEU A 110 -0.34 6.10 -1.03
N LYS A 111 -0.64 5.60 0.18
CA LYS A 111 -0.19 6.23 1.44
C LYS A 111 1.31 6.54 1.50
N LYS A 112 2.16 5.69 0.90
CA LYS A 112 3.62 5.91 0.82
C LYS A 112 4.04 6.97 -0.21
N GLN A 113 3.23 7.19 -1.25
CA GLN A 113 3.51 8.09 -2.35
C GLN A 113 2.26 8.89 -2.73
N PRO A 114 1.71 9.70 -1.80
CA PRO A 114 0.37 10.27 -1.94
C PRO A 114 0.24 11.24 -3.12
N ILE A 115 1.28 12.02 -3.43
CA ILE A 115 1.29 12.94 -4.58
C ILE A 115 1.25 12.15 -5.89
N ALA A 116 1.96 11.02 -5.98
CA ALA A 116 1.93 10.16 -7.17
C ALA A 116 0.55 9.53 -7.37
N GLY A 117 -0.11 9.11 -6.29
CA GLY A 117 -1.47 8.56 -6.32
C GLY A 117 -2.52 9.59 -6.74
N LEU A 118 -2.40 10.83 -6.25
CA LEU A 118 -3.23 11.96 -6.64
C LEU A 118 -3.11 12.23 -8.15
N VAL A 119 -1.88 12.40 -8.65
CA VAL A 119 -1.64 12.73 -10.07
C VAL A 119 -2.14 11.60 -10.97
N ARG A 120 -1.82 10.34 -10.65
CA ARG A 120 -2.32 9.17 -11.40
C ARG A 120 -3.84 9.21 -11.55
N SER A 121 -4.54 9.45 -10.45
CA SER A 121 -6.00 9.36 -10.40
C SER A 121 -6.67 10.51 -11.16
N ILE A 122 -6.11 11.73 -11.07
CA ILE A 122 -6.56 12.87 -11.89
C ILE A 122 -6.34 12.59 -13.37
N VAL A 123 -5.13 12.16 -13.75
CA VAL A 123 -4.79 11.84 -15.14
C VAL A 123 -5.73 10.78 -15.70
N LEU A 124 -6.03 9.73 -14.92
CA LEU A 124 -6.97 8.68 -15.32
C LEU A 124 -8.37 9.24 -15.62
N VAL A 125 -8.93 10.03 -14.70
CA VAL A 125 -10.29 10.61 -14.86
C VAL A 125 -10.35 11.59 -16.03
N VAL A 126 -9.30 12.35 -16.27
CA VAL A 126 -9.24 13.32 -17.38
C VAL A 126 -9.06 12.64 -18.73
N LEU A 127 -8.26 11.57 -18.80
CA LEU A 127 -8.01 10.86 -20.06
C LEU A 127 -9.14 9.92 -20.46
N PHE A 128 -9.83 9.32 -19.50
CA PHE A 128 -10.82 8.28 -19.79
C PHE A 128 -11.96 8.74 -20.72
N PRO A 129 -12.56 9.94 -20.57
CA PRO A 129 -13.59 10.43 -21.49
C PRO A 129 -13.09 10.53 -22.93
N LEU A 130 -11.86 11.02 -23.13
CA LEU A 130 -11.23 11.14 -24.45
C LEU A 130 -11.01 9.75 -25.07
N ALA A 131 -10.48 8.80 -24.29
CA ALA A 131 -10.26 7.44 -24.76
C ALA A 131 -11.59 6.70 -25.03
N PHE A 132 -12.60 6.92 -24.21
CA PHE A 132 -13.94 6.37 -24.37
C PHE A 132 -14.60 6.89 -25.66
N GLU A 133 -14.56 8.21 -25.89
CA GLU A 133 -15.06 8.80 -27.13
C GLU A 133 -14.32 8.24 -28.34
N LEU A 134 -12.99 8.23 -28.35
CA LEU A 134 -12.20 7.66 -29.45
C LEU A 134 -12.52 6.18 -29.71
N TYR A 135 -12.74 5.40 -28.66
CA TYR A 135 -13.07 3.98 -28.77
C TYR A 135 -14.47 3.74 -29.35
N ILE A 136 -15.46 4.59 -29.01
CA ILE A 136 -16.86 4.41 -29.42
C ILE A 136 -17.23 5.18 -30.69
N ASN A 137 -16.48 6.21 -31.09
CA ASN A 137 -16.83 7.10 -32.20
C ASN A 137 -17.07 6.40 -33.56
N THR A 138 -16.72 5.13 -33.69
CA THR A 138 -16.91 4.31 -34.90
C THR A 138 -17.99 3.23 -34.76
N ARG A 139 -18.71 3.17 -33.63
CA ARG A 139 -19.58 2.05 -33.26
C ARG A 139 -20.99 2.49 -32.88
N SER A 140 -22.00 1.77 -33.37
CA SER A 140 -23.42 1.98 -33.06
C SER A 140 -23.85 1.40 -31.71
N SER A 141 -23.07 0.46 -31.17
CA SER A 141 -23.31 -0.19 -29.88
C SER A 141 -22.00 -0.79 -29.35
N TYR A 142 -21.88 -0.91 -28.03
CA TYR A 142 -20.76 -1.60 -27.37
C TYR A 142 -21.28 -2.44 -26.21
N TYR A 143 -20.61 -3.55 -25.91
CA TYR A 143 -20.85 -4.29 -24.68
C TYR A 143 -20.13 -3.61 -23.52
N VAL A 144 -20.71 -3.63 -22.31
CA VAL A 144 -20.14 -2.99 -21.11
C VAL A 144 -18.71 -3.49 -20.82
N VAL A 145 -18.40 -4.75 -21.12
CA VAL A 145 -17.05 -5.32 -20.95
C VAL A 145 -15.99 -4.62 -21.82
N GLU A 146 -16.39 -4.02 -22.94
CA GLU A 146 -15.49 -3.30 -23.83
C GLU A 146 -14.96 -1.99 -23.24
N LEU A 147 -15.63 -1.44 -22.20
CA LEU A 147 -15.15 -0.29 -21.43
C LEU A 147 -13.78 -0.53 -20.78
N LEU A 148 -13.44 -1.80 -20.56
CA LEU A 148 -12.15 -2.17 -19.99
C LEU A 148 -10.98 -1.82 -20.93
N ILE A 149 -11.21 -1.75 -22.25
CA ILE A 149 -10.17 -1.41 -23.22
C ILE A 149 -9.71 0.06 -23.09
N PRO A 150 -10.59 1.07 -23.25
CA PRO A 150 -10.19 2.46 -23.03
C PRO A 150 -9.73 2.69 -21.58
N PHE A 151 -10.33 1.99 -20.60
CA PHE A 151 -9.90 2.09 -19.21
C PHE A 151 -8.46 1.61 -19.01
N PHE A 152 -8.10 0.45 -19.57
CA PHE A 152 -6.76 -0.12 -19.46
C PHE A 152 -5.70 0.75 -20.14
N ILE A 153 -6.02 1.35 -21.29
CA ILE A 153 -5.12 2.30 -21.98
C ILE A 153 -4.85 3.51 -21.08
N CYS A 154 -5.90 4.11 -20.52
CA CYS A 154 -5.75 5.24 -19.59
C CYS A 154 -5.02 4.84 -18.30
N PHE A 155 -5.26 3.63 -17.79
CA PHE A 155 -4.56 3.08 -16.64
C PHE A 155 -3.05 2.99 -16.89
N LEU A 156 -2.62 2.48 -18.05
CA LEU A 156 -1.20 2.42 -18.39
C LEU A 156 -0.58 3.81 -18.48
N ILE A 157 -1.25 4.76 -19.14
CA ILE A 157 -0.74 6.14 -19.27
C ILE A 157 -0.66 6.80 -17.88
N SER A 158 -1.72 6.74 -17.08
CA SER A 158 -1.73 7.29 -15.73
C SER A 158 -0.68 6.64 -14.82
N TYR A 159 -0.42 5.33 -14.99
CA TYR A 159 0.65 4.63 -14.27
C TYR A 159 2.04 5.15 -14.65
N LEU A 160 2.29 5.50 -15.92
CA LEU A 160 3.54 6.17 -16.31
C LEU A 160 3.70 7.52 -15.60
N PHE A 161 2.63 8.31 -15.49
CA PHE A 161 2.65 9.55 -14.71
C PHE A 161 2.94 9.27 -13.22
N GLN A 162 2.35 8.22 -12.64
CA GLN A 162 2.67 7.78 -11.28
C GLN A 162 4.17 7.57 -11.14
N LEU A 163 4.79 6.77 -12.01
CA LEU A 163 6.23 6.45 -11.94
C LEU A 163 7.11 7.71 -12.03
N ILE A 164 6.77 8.64 -12.93
CA ILE A 164 7.51 9.91 -13.08
C ILE A 164 7.42 10.73 -11.80
N ILE A 165 6.22 10.91 -11.24
CA ILE A 165 6.02 11.68 -10.01
C ILE A 165 6.66 10.99 -8.81
N SER A 166 6.55 9.67 -8.72
CA SER A 166 7.22 8.86 -7.69
C SER A 166 8.72 9.13 -7.70
N LYS A 167 9.36 9.12 -8.88
CA LYS A 167 10.80 9.38 -9.01
C LYS A 167 11.22 10.81 -8.65
N ILE A 168 10.35 11.79 -8.88
CA ILE A 168 10.65 13.21 -8.60
C ILE A 168 10.50 13.54 -7.11
N PHE A 169 9.41 13.09 -6.49
CA PHE A 169 9.05 13.49 -5.12
C PHE A 169 9.42 12.47 -4.05
N TYR A 170 9.66 11.22 -4.44
CA TYR A 170 10.01 10.12 -3.53
C TYR A 170 11.22 9.35 -4.08
N PRO A 171 12.38 10.02 -4.29
CA PRO A 171 13.59 9.29 -4.62
C PRO A 171 13.86 8.29 -3.49
N GLU A 172 14.04 7.02 -3.85
CA GLU A 172 14.52 6.03 -2.89
C GLU A 172 15.86 6.57 -2.34
N GLU A 173 15.94 6.79 -1.03
CA GLU A 173 17.24 6.97 -0.37
C GLU A 173 18.02 5.67 -0.61
N ILE A 174 19.05 5.77 -1.45
CA ILE A 174 20.01 4.70 -1.73
C ILE A 174 20.85 4.44 -0.48
#